data_AF-A0A3M1WNS7-F1
#
_entry.id   AF-A0A3M1WNS7-F1
#
_cell.length_a   1.000
_cell.length_b   1.000
_cell.length_c   1.000
_cell.angle_alpha   90.00
_cell.angle_beta   90.00
_cell.angle_gamma   90.00
#
_symmetry.space_group_name_H-M   'P 1'
#
loop_
_entity.id
_entity.type
_entity.pdbx_description
1 polymer ?
#
loop_
_entity_poly.entity_id
_entity_poly.type
_entity_poly.pdbx_seq_one_letter_code
_entity_poly.pdbx_strand_id
1 'polypeptide(L)'
;MFIMVMMLPAGVLAQARTLLVLADSRSQLAERFLEQAIPHHPELRVEVQDHWNPRREPADLILAIGSRMLSQIPQDTAVPVMAAFLPLSTVPPSLRTKGNYTFLPLDPDPEQFVDSLTKHLPGIKRAGYLAFDALQRDFSGYLEAARDKGIHAIPMELSQSSIAQALRNLSEPPDAVIILPDPELYRRKLVYQVMLGTFRKG
;
A
#
# COMPACT_ATOMS: atom_id res chain seq x y z
N MET A 1 10.80 -11.95 -4.19
CA MET A 1 10.96 -11.69 -2.74
C MET A 1 11.54 -10.29 -2.61
N PHE A 2 10.68 -9.28 -2.42
CA PHE A 2 11.15 -7.91 -2.21
C PHE A 2 11.59 -7.80 -0.75
N ILE A 3 12.90 -7.72 -0.51
CA ILE A 3 13.44 -7.29 0.78
C ILE A 3 13.32 -5.77 0.77
N MET A 4 12.15 -5.25 1.15
CA MET A 4 11.99 -3.83 1.40
C MET A 4 12.62 -3.58 2.76
N VAL A 5 13.91 -3.22 2.78
CA VAL A 5 14.58 -2.76 3.99
C VAL A 5 13.90 -1.45 4.39
N MET A 6 12.98 -1.54 5.33
CA MET A 6 12.40 -0.36 5.96
C MET A 6 13.50 0.32 6.76
N MET A 7 14.15 1.31 6.18
CA MET A 7 14.93 2.27 6.96
C MET A 7 13.94 3.19 7.65
N LEU A 8 13.56 2.83 8.87
CA LEU A 8 12.92 3.75 9.80
C LEU A 8 13.85 4.96 9.94
N PRO A 9 13.34 6.20 9.90
CA PRO A 9 14.20 7.37 10.05
C PRO A 9 14.96 7.24 11.36
N ALA A 10 16.28 7.08 11.27
CA ALA A 10 17.13 6.69 12.40
C ALA A 10 16.97 7.61 13.63
N GLY A 11 16.65 8.89 13.39
CA GLY A 11 16.40 9.86 14.45
C GLY A 11 15.16 9.60 15.31
N VAL A 12 14.13 8.94 14.76
CA VAL A 12 12.87 8.67 15.49
C VAL A 12 13.00 7.44 16.40
N LEU A 13 13.69 6.40 15.93
CA LEU A 13 13.94 5.21 16.74
C LEU A 13 14.99 5.43 17.83
N ALA A 14 16.01 6.26 17.59
CA ALA A 14 17.10 6.48 18.53
C ALA A 14 16.65 7.08 19.88
N GLN A 15 15.45 7.65 19.96
CA GLN A 15 14.90 8.24 21.18
C GLN A 15 13.73 7.45 21.78
N ALA A 16 13.09 6.58 20.99
CA ALA A 16 11.98 5.77 21.48
C ALA A 16 12.51 4.62 22.33
N ARG A 17 11.89 4.37 23.49
CA ARG A 17 12.15 3.18 24.33
C ARG A 17 11.01 2.19 24.23
N THR A 18 9.79 2.67 23.98
CA THR A 18 8.59 1.85 23.84
C THR A 18 7.93 2.12 22.48
N LEU A 19 7.89 1.08 21.64
CA LEU A 19 7.20 1.07 20.35
C LEU A 19 5.89 0.30 20.48
N LEU A 20 4.76 0.99 20.28
CA LEU A 20 3.47 0.35 20.15
C LEU A 20 3.18 0.07 18.67
N VAL A 21 3.07 -1.19 18.29
CA VAL A 21 2.67 -1.62 16.95
C VAL A 21 1.18 -1.94 16.95
N LEU A 22 0.41 -1.15 16.22
CA LEU A 22 -0.98 -1.43 15.91
C LEU A 22 -1.07 -2.17 14.59
N ALA A 23 -1.48 -3.44 14.63
CA ALA A 23 -1.61 -4.30 13.47
C ALA A 23 -2.78 -5.28 13.65
N ASP A 24 -3.41 -5.71 12.55
CA ASP A 24 -4.32 -6.86 12.59
C ASP A 24 -3.54 -8.08 13.10
N SER A 25 -4.08 -8.80 14.08
CA SER A 25 -3.45 -9.98 14.70
C SER A 25 -3.12 -11.11 13.71
N ARG A 26 -3.62 -11.03 12.48
CA ARG A 26 -3.31 -11.95 11.37
C ARG A 26 -2.34 -11.38 10.33
N SER A 27 -1.75 -10.22 10.59
CA SER A 27 -0.86 -9.53 9.64
C SER A 27 0.54 -10.17 9.63
N GLN A 28 0.80 -11.04 8.65
CA GLN A 28 2.14 -11.58 8.37
C GLN A 28 3.18 -10.48 8.11
N LEU A 29 2.71 -9.31 7.67
CA LEU A 29 3.57 -8.18 7.38
C LEU A 29 4.04 -7.49 8.67
N ALA A 30 3.20 -7.45 9.70
CA ALA A 30 3.61 -6.97 11.02
C ALA A 30 4.61 -7.94 11.66
N GLU A 31 4.34 -9.25 11.61
CA GLU A 31 5.26 -10.28 12.09
C GLU A 31 6.65 -10.15 11.44
N ARG A 32 6.70 -10.10 10.11
CA ARG A 32 7.96 -9.94 9.36
C ARG A 32 8.69 -8.65 9.68
N PHE A 33 7.96 -7.55 9.82
CA PHE A 33 8.56 -6.28 10.21
C PHE A 33 9.24 -6.40 11.58
N LEU A 34 8.56 -7.00 12.56
CA LEU A 34 9.09 -7.21 13.90
C LEU A 34 10.31 -8.14 13.90
N GLU A 35 10.22 -9.26 13.18
CA GLU A 35 11.32 -10.22 13.01
C GLU A 35 12.58 -9.58 12.41
N GLN A 36 12.42 -8.58 11.54
CA GLN A 36 13.53 -7.88 10.90
C GLN A 36 14.03 -6.67 11.69
N ALA A 37 13.13 -5.90 12.29
CA ALA A 37 13.48 -4.65 12.96
C ALA A 37 14.03 -4.86 14.38
N ILE A 38 13.43 -5.76 15.16
CA ILE A 38 13.80 -5.98 16.58
C ILE A 38 15.26 -6.40 16.76
N PRO A 39 15.82 -7.35 15.96
CA PRO A 39 17.21 -7.76 16.14
C PRO A 39 18.23 -6.62 15.97
N HIS A 40 17.88 -5.56 15.24
CA HIS A 40 18.72 -4.39 15.04
C HIS A 40 18.52 -3.30 16.09
N HIS A 41 17.50 -3.44 16.95
CA HIS A 41 17.10 -2.48 17.98
C HIS A 41 16.70 -3.16 19.29
N PRO A 42 17.63 -3.89 19.95
CA PRO A 42 17.34 -4.63 21.19
C PRO A 42 16.91 -3.75 22.37
N GLU A 43 17.17 -2.44 22.31
CA GLU A 43 16.76 -1.44 23.28
C GLU A 43 15.25 -1.11 23.24
N LEU A 44 14.57 -1.44 22.14
CA LEU A 44 13.16 -1.14 21.98
C LEU A 44 12.30 -2.20 22.68
N ARG A 45 11.48 -1.75 23.64
CA ARG A 45 10.34 -2.52 24.12
C ARG A 45 9.22 -2.43 23.08
N VAL A 46 8.91 -3.55 22.44
CA VAL A 46 7.84 -3.60 21.44
C VAL A 46 6.60 -4.25 22.01
N GLU A 47 5.47 -3.55 21.88
CA GLU A 47 4.15 -4.08 22.20
C GLU A 47 3.29 -4.14 20.95
N VAL A 48 2.66 -5.29 20.69
CA VAL A 48 1.76 -5.46 19.55
C VAL A 48 0.33 -5.50 20.04
N GLN A 49 -0.54 -4.69 19.43
CA GLN A 49 -1.96 -4.62 19.77
C GLN A 49 -2.81 -4.57 18.50
N ASP A 50 -4.00 -5.15 18.54
CA ASP A 50 -4.97 -5.09 17.44
C ASP A 50 -5.96 -3.93 17.57
N HIS A 51 -5.88 -3.19 18.69
CA HIS A 51 -6.68 -2.00 18.95
C HIS A 51 -5.91 -0.93 19.72
N TRP A 52 -6.27 0.33 19.51
CA TRP A 52 -5.73 1.45 20.29
C TRP A 52 -6.34 1.48 21.70
N ASN A 53 -5.49 1.57 22.73
CA ASN A 53 -5.92 1.77 24.12
C ASN A 53 -5.13 2.92 24.77
N PRO A 54 -5.73 4.11 24.94
CA PRO A 54 -5.05 5.30 25.47
C PRO A 54 -4.74 5.20 26.97
N ARG A 55 -5.25 4.19 27.68
CA ARG A 55 -5.03 3.99 29.12
C ARG A 55 -3.85 3.08 29.45
N ARG A 56 -3.21 2.50 28.44
CA ARG A 56 -1.99 1.69 28.61
C ARG A 56 -0.76 2.57 28.78
N GLU A 57 0.37 1.94 29.11
CA GLU A 57 1.67 2.60 29.25
C GLU A 57 1.93 3.56 28.07
N PRO A 58 2.51 4.75 28.34
CA PRO A 58 2.77 5.71 27.29
C PRO A 58 3.80 5.15 26.31
N ALA A 59 3.38 4.90 25.07
CA ALA A 59 4.30 4.59 23.99
C ALA A 59 5.06 5.87 23.60
N ASP A 60 6.35 5.73 23.26
CA ASP A 60 7.15 6.83 22.73
C ASP A 60 6.90 7.00 21.22
N LEU A 61 6.49 5.92 20.55
CA LEU A 61 6.16 5.88 19.13
C LEU A 61 5.03 4.87 18.88
N ILE A 62 4.09 5.25 18.02
CA ILE A 62 3.05 4.34 17.51
C ILE A 62 3.36 4.00 16.07
N LEU A 63 3.49 2.72 15.75
CA LEU A 63 3.52 2.21 14.37
C LEU A 63 2.14 1.64 14.01
N ALA A 64 1.42 2.31 13.13
CA ALA A 64 0.14 1.86 12.60
C ALA A 64 0.34 1.16 11.24
N ILE A 65 0.02 -0.13 11.16
CA ILE A 65 0.15 -0.91 9.94
C ILE A 65 -1.22 -1.00 9.24
N GLY A 66 -1.35 -0.30 8.12
CA GLY A 66 -2.57 -0.21 7.31
C GLY A 66 -3.57 0.83 7.81
N SER A 67 -4.49 1.23 6.91
CA SER A 67 -5.44 2.34 7.14
C SER A 67 -6.38 2.10 8.33
N ARG A 68 -6.78 0.84 8.57
CA ARG A 68 -7.66 0.47 9.69
C ARG A 68 -7.00 0.70 11.06
N MET A 69 -5.69 0.51 11.15
CA MET A 69 -4.96 0.74 12.41
C MET A 69 -4.78 2.23 12.63
N LEU A 70 -4.44 2.97 11.58
CA LEU A 70 -4.34 4.43 11.62
C LEU A 70 -5.66 5.09 12.05
N SER A 71 -6.82 4.60 11.58
CA SER A 71 -8.12 5.20 11.89
C SER A 71 -8.55 5.04 13.35
N GLN A 72 -7.88 4.21 14.14
CA GLN A 72 -8.15 4.04 15.56
C GLN A 72 -7.41 5.06 16.44
N ILE A 73 -6.37 5.71 15.88
CA ILE A 73 -5.56 6.67 16.61
C ILE A 73 -6.24 8.04 16.56
N PRO A 74 -6.50 8.70 17.70
CA PRO A 74 -7.02 10.06 17.72
C PRO A 74 -6.12 11.00 16.94
N GLN A 75 -6.71 11.86 16.09
CA GLN A 75 -5.95 12.78 15.25
C GLN A 75 -5.08 13.77 16.05
N ASP A 76 -5.48 14.04 17.29
CA ASP A 76 -4.85 14.94 18.26
C ASP A 76 -3.91 14.22 19.24
N THR A 77 -3.54 12.97 18.97
CA THR A 77 -2.54 12.25 19.77
C THR A 77 -1.26 13.06 19.89
N ALA A 78 -0.71 13.17 21.10
CA ALA A 78 0.58 13.81 21.34
C ALA A 78 1.76 12.87 21.01
N VAL A 79 1.50 11.56 20.93
CA VAL A 79 2.50 10.55 20.62
C VAL A 79 2.81 10.57 19.12
N PRO A 80 4.08 10.59 18.70
CA PRO A 80 4.45 10.43 17.30
C PRO A 80 3.85 9.16 16.69
N VAL A 81 3.32 9.27 15.48
CA VAL A 81 2.71 8.17 14.74
C VAL A 81 3.45 7.95 13.43
N MET A 82 3.88 6.72 13.19
CA MET A 82 4.30 6.26 11.89
C MET A 82 3.22 5.34 11.31
N ALA A 83 2.66 5.70 10.18
CA ALA A 83 1.70 4.88 9.46
C ALA A 83 2.38 4.22 8.27
N ALA A 84 2.34 2.90 8.19
CA ALA A 84 2.99 2.13 7.14
C ALA A 84 2.01 1.23 6.39
N PHE A 85 2.36 0.91 5.13
CA PHE A 85 1.62 -0.03 4.29
C PHE A 85 0.15 0.33 4.11
N LEU A 86 -0.10 1.59 3.83
CA LEU A 86 -1.42 2.12 3.53
C LEU A 86 -1.40 2.95 2.23
N PRO A 87 -2.50 2.95 1.46
CA PRO A 87 -2.65 3.90 0.37
C PRO A 87 -2.63 5.33 0.88
N LEU A 88 -1.87 6.22 0.23
CA LEU A 88 -1.74 7.60 0.73
C LEU A 88 -3.09 8.33 0.73
N SER A 89 -3.97 8.02 -0.22
CA SER A 89 -5.35 8.56 -0.30
C SER A 89 -6.22 8.27 0.91
N THR A 90 -5.98 7.14 1.58
CA THR A 90 -6.71 6.77 2.79
C THR A 90 -6.32 7.64 3.98
N VAL A 91 -5.22 8.41 3.86
CA VAL A 91 -4.76 9.37 4.86
C VAL A 91 -5.50 10.70 4.69
N PRO A 92 -6.26 11.16 5.70
CA PRO A 92 -6.87 12.48 5.70
C PRO A 92 -5.85 13.59 5.45
N PRO A 93 -6.15 14.60 4.60
CA PRO A 93 -5.22 15.72 4.35
C PRO A 93 -4.77 16.45 5.62
N SER A 94 -5.65 16.50 6.63
CA SER A 94 -5.34 17.09 7.95
C SER A 94 -4.24 16.36 8.71
N LEU A 95 -4.07 15.04 8.49
CA LEU A 95 -2.99 14.26 9.10
C LEU A 95 -1.69 14.40 8.32
N ARG A 96 -1.74 14.63 7.00
CA ARG A 96 -0.55 14.78 6.15
C ARG A 96 0.29 16.01 6.47
N THR A 97 -0.35 17.05 7.01
CA THR A 97 0.30 18.32 7.36
C THR A 97 0.66 18.39 8.85
N LYS A 98 0.29 17.39 9.65
CA LYS A 98 0.61 17.33 11.08
C LYS A 98 2.00 16.76 11.29
N GLY A 99 2.87 17.53 11.96
CA GLY A 99 4.28 17.18 12.17
C GLY A 99 4.52 15.94 13.04
N ASN A 100 3.51 15.42 13.74
CA ASN A 100 3.62 14.19 14.53
C ASN A 100 3.21 12.93 13.76
N TYR A 101 2.84 13.02 12.47
CA TYR A 101 2.55 11.86 11.63
C TYR A 101 3.58 11.71 10.52
N THR A 102 4.13 10.51 10.39
CA THR A 102 5.01 10.09 9.29
C THR A 102 4.32 8.97 8.51
N PHE A 103 4.37 9.01 7.18
CA PHE A 103 3.69 8.04 6.32
C PHE A 103 4.70 7.28 5.45
N LEU A 104 4.57 5.96 5.45
CA LEU A 104 5.25 5.03 4.56
C LEU A 104 4.19 4.38 3.67
N PRO A 105 3.76 5.06 2.58
CA PRO A 105 2.67 4.59 1.75
C PRO A 105 3.03 3.29 1.02
N LEU A 106 2.01 2.48 0.72
CA LEU A 106 2.17 1.27 -0.10
C LEU A 106 2.27 1.62 -1.59
N ASP A 107 1.57 2.67 -2.01
CA ASP A 107 1.43 2.98 -3.42
C ASP A 107 2.63 3.78 -3.92
N PRO A 108 3.18 3.43 -5.09
CA PRO A 108 4.13 4.29 -5.77
C PRO A 108 3.43 5.60 -6.15
N ASP A 109 4.20 6.69 -6.21
CA ASP A 109 3.71 7.93 -6.79
C ASP A 109 3.22 7.67 -8.23
N PRO A 110 2.00 8.10 -8.62
CA PRO A 110 1.43 7.77 -9.93
C PRO A 110 2.31 8.22 -11.11
N GLU A 111 2.92 9.40 -11.03
CA GLU A 111 3.80 9.90 -12.09
C GLU A 111 5.06 9.05 -12.19
N GLN A 112 5.71 8.77 -11.06
CA GLN A 112 6.91 7.92 -11.02
C GLN A 112 6.62 6.49 -11.50
N PHE A 113 5.43 5.96 -11.17
CA PHE A 113 4.99 4.65 -11.63
C PHE A 113 4.82 4.62 -13.15
N VAL A 114 4.11 5.58 -13.73
CA VAL A 114 3.91 5.65 -15.18
C VAL A 114 5.22 5.96 -15.92
N ASP A 115 6.10 6.77 -15.35
CA ASP A 115 7.46 6.98 -15.85
C ASP A 115 8.26 5.68 -15.88
N SER A 116 8.16 4.87 -14.84
CA SER A 116 8.79 3.56 -14.81
C SER A 116 8.18 2.63 -15.87
N LEU A 117 6.86 2.61 -15.99
CA LEU A 117 6.13 1.81 -16.97
C LEU A 117 6.59 2.11 -18.41
N THR A 118 6.66 3.38 -18.80
CA THR A 118 7.08 3.79 -20.15
C THR A 118 8.54 3.47 -20.46
N LYS A 119 9.41 3.45 -19.44
CA LYS A 119 10.81 3.00 -19.59
C LYS A 119 10.92 1.51 -19.85
N HIS A 120 10.09 0.68 -19.21
CA HIS A 120 10.16 -0.77 -19.32
C HIS A 120 9.32 -1.33 -20.48
N LEU A 121 8.26 -0.63 -20.88
CA LEU A 121 7.39 -0.97 -22.00
C LEU A 121 7.38 0.18 -23.02
N PRO A 122 8.51 0.40 -23.73
CA PRO A 122 8.60 1.47 -24.70
C PRO A 122 7.56 1.26 -25.80
N GLY A 123 6.77 2.29 -26.08
CA GLY A 123 5.73 2.24 -27.11
C GLY A 123 4.34 1.81 -26.61
N ILE A 124 4.17 1.55 -25.30
CA ILE A 124 2.84 1.33 -24.72
C ILE A 124 1.88 2.47 -25.09
N LYS A 125 0.70 2.12 -25.61
CA LYS A 125 -0.38 3.07 -25.94
C LYS A 125 -1.65 2.79 -25.15
N ARG A 126 -1.84 1.57 -24.65
CA ARG A 126 -3.05 1.12 -23.97
C ARG A 126 -2.68 0.28 -22.76
N ALA A 127 -3.10 0.74 -21.59
CA ALA A 127 -2.86 0.02 -20.34
C ALA A 127 -4.20 -0.31 -19.69
N GLY A 128 -4.50 -1.59 -19.51
CA GLY A 128 -5.64 -2.05 -18.74
C GLY A 128 -5.28 -2.05 -17.26
N TYR A 129 -6.00 -1.29 -16.46
CA TYR A 129 -5.69 -1.13 -15.05
C TYR A 129 -6.72 -1.86 -14.19
N LEU A 130 -6.29 -2.92 -13.51
CA LEU A 130 -7.14 -3.72 -12.63
C LEU A 130 -7.18 -3.13 -11.22
N ALA A 131 -8.40 -2.85 -10.75
CA ALA A 131 -8.67 -2.40 -9.39
C ALA A 131 -9.88 -3.13 -8.81
N PHE A 132 -9.87 -3.42 -7.49
CA PHE A 132 -11.08 -3.80 -6.78
C PHE A 132 -11.81 -2.56 -6.25
N ASP A 133 -13.12 -2.70 -5.98
CA ASP A 133 -14.06 -1.62 -5.61
C ASP A 133 -13.54 -0.63 -4.56
N ALA A 134 -12.72 -1.09 -3.61
CA ALA A 134 -12.18 -0.23 -2.55
C ALA A 134 -11.15 0.81 -3.05
N LEU A 135 -10.42 0.52 -4.14
CA LEU A 135 -9.37 1.37 -4.70
C LEU A 135 -9.82 2.21 -5.89
N GLN A 136 -11.04 2.02 -6.40
CA GLN A 136 -11.53 2.79 -7.54
C GLN A 136 -11.53 4.31 -7.32
N ARG A 137 -11.73 4.76 -6.07
CA ARG A 137 -11.73 6.20 -5.75
C ARG A 137 -10.35 6.84 -5.86
N ASP A 138 -9.30 6.04 -5.97
CA ASP A 138 -7.92 6.50 -5.94
C ASP A 138 -7.17 6.32 -7.26
N PHE A 139 -7.93 5.99 -8.30
CA PHE A 139 -7.38 5.66 -9.61
C PHE A 139 -7.08 6.89 -10.47
N SER A 140 -7.68 8.04 -10.14
CA SER A 140 -7.62 9.26 -10.97
C SER A 140 -6.19 9.71 -11.23
N GLY A 141 -5.31 9.66 -10.23
CA GLY A 141 -3.90 10.05 -10.38
C GLY A 141 -3.15 9.18 -11.38
N TYR A 142 -3.41 7.86 -11.40
CA TYR A 142 -2.79 6.95 -12.37
C TYR A 142 -3.35 7.14 -13.78
N LEU A 143 -4.66 7.38 -13.91
CA LEU A 143 -5.28 7.66 -15.21
C LEU A 143 -4.76 8.98 -15.79
N GLU A 144 -4.61 10.00 -14.96
CA GLU A 144 -4.06 11.31 -15.33
C GLU A 144 -2.59 11.20 -15.74
N ALA A 145 -1.74 10.60 -14.90
CA ALA A 145 -0.34 10.38 -15.21
C ALA A 145 -0.15 9.56 -16.51
N ALA A 146 -0.98 8.53 -16.74
CA ALA A 146 -0.97 7.75 -17.98
C ALA A 146 -1.35 8.59 -19.20
N ARG A 147 -2.42 9.38 -19.08
CA ARG A 147 -2.88 10.29 -20.14
C ARG A 147 -1.79 11.30 -20.51
N ASP A 148 -1.10 11.86 -19.52
CA ASP A 148 -0.04 12.85 -19.71
C ASP A 148 1.19 12.25 -20.44
N LYS A 149 1.35 10.92 -20.40
CA LYS A 149 2.33 10.17 -21.20
C LYS A 149 1.77 9.64 -22.53
N GLY A 150 0.56 10.03 -22.91
CA GLY A 150 -0.09 9.57 -24.14
C GLY A 150 -0.51 8.10 -24.10
N ILE A 151 -0.74 7.55 -22.92
CA ILE A 151 -1.25 6.19 -22.71
C ILE A 151 -2.75 6.28 -22.45
N HIS A 152 -3.53 5.52 -23.23
CA HIS A 152 -4.93 5.30 -22.96
C HIS A 152 -5.08 4.29 -21.81
N ALA A 153 -5.36 4.80 -20.61
CA ALA A 153 -5.63 3.98 -19.45
C ALA A 153 -7.10 3.50 -19.46
N ILE A 154 -7.28 2.18 -19.40
CA ILE A 154 -8.57 1.51 -19.46
C ILE A 154 -8.85 0.95 -18.06
N PRO A 155 -9.73 1.56 -17.26
CA PRO A 155 -10.10 1.01 -15.96
C PRO A 155 -10.81 -0.33 -16.15
N MET A 156 -10.36 -1.34 -15.42
CA MET A 156 -10.92 -2.68 -15.43
C MET A 156 -11.48 -3.00 -14.05
N GLU A 157 -12.80 -3.05 -13.95
CA GLU A 157 -13.47 -3.37 -12.70
C GLU A 157 -13.49 -4.88 -12.46
N LEU A 158 -12.98 -5.27 -11.30
CA LEU A 158 -13.19 -6.61 -10.76
C LEU A 158 -14.42 -6.59 -9.84
N SER A 159 -15.61 -6.47 -10.44
CA SER A 159 -16.82 -6.98 -9.78
C SER A 159 -16.67 -8.50 -9.60
N GLN A 160 -17.47 -9.16 -8.75
CA GLN A 160 -17.36 -10.59 -8.34
C GLN A 160 -17.03 -11.64 -9.44
N SER A 161 -17.11 -11.26 -10.71
CA SER A 161 -16.45 -11.88 -11.86
C SER A 161 -14.94 -12.18 -11.69
N SER A 162 -14.49 -13.25 -12.34
CA SER A 162 -13.05 -13.58 -12.48
C SER A 162 -12.33 -12.56 -13.36
N ILE A 163 -11.04 -12.32 -13.13
CA ILE A 163 -10.16 -11.49 -14.00
C ILE A 163 -10.28 -11.86 -15.49
N ALA A 164 -10.45 -13.16 -15.78
CA ALA A 164 -10.63 -13.63 -17.14
C ALA A 164 -11.87 -13.07 -17.84
N GLN A 165 -12.94 -12.77 -17.09
CA GLN A 165 -14.15 -12.15 -17.63
C GLN A 165 -13.94 -10.65 -17.87
N ALA A 166 -13.30 -9.94 -16.95
CA ALA A 166 -12.93 -8.53 -17.15
C ALA A 166 -12.06 -8.37 -18.42
N LEU A 167 -11.08 -9.25 -18.64
CA LEU A 167 -10.25 -9.27 -19.84
C LEU A 167 -11.03 -9.61 -21.12
N ARG A 168 -12.07 -10.44 -21.05
CA ARG A 168 -12.91 -10.80 -22.21
C ARG A 168 -13.89 -9.70 -22.60
N ASN A 169 -14.30 -8.86 -21.65
CA ASN A 169 -15.25 -7.78 -21.89
C ASN A 169 -14.62 -6.56 -22.59
N LEU A 170 -13.28 -6.51 -22.71
CA LEU A 170 -12.60 -5.47 -23.45
C LEU A 170 -12.80 -5.69 -24.95
N SER A 171 -13.37 -4.69 -25.63
CA SER A 171 -13.56 -4.70 -27.10
C SER A 171 -12.25 -4.89 -27.85
N GLU A 172 -11.17 -4.36 -27.28
CA GLU A 172 -9.82 -4.44 -27.81
C GLU A 172 -8.84 -4.71 -26.65
N PRO A 173 -7.86 -5.60 -26.84
CA PRO A 173 -6.90 -5.93 -25.78
C PRO A 173 -5.99 -4.74 -25.47
N PRO A 174 -5.62 -4.51 -24.20
CA PRO A 174 -4.59 -3.55 -23.85
C PRO A 174 -3.20 -4.12 -24.16
N ASP A 175 -2.21 -3.24 -24.38
CA ASP A 175 -0.81 -3.64 -24.60
C ASP A 175 -0.19 -4.19 -23.32
N ALA A 176 -0.66 -3.70 -22.16
CA ALA A 176 -0.27 -4.20 -20.84
C ALA A 176 -1.46 -4.22 -19.89
N VAL A 177 -1.44 -5.18 -18.97
CA VAL A 177 -2.37 -5.22 -17.84
C VAL A 177 -1.59 -4.87 -16.58
N ILE A 178 -1.98 -3.77 -15.95
CA ILE A 178 -1.37 -3.23 -14.75
C ILE A 178 -2.25 -3.59 -13.57
N ILE A 179 -1.60 -4.11 -12.55
CA ILE A 179 -2.23 -4.41 -11.28
C ILE A 179 -1.65 -3.47 -10.25
N LEU A 180 -2.52 -2.64 -9.68
CA LEU A 180 -2.10 -1.82 -8.55
C LEU A 180 -2.04 -2.67 -7.28
N PRO A 181 -1.17 -2.30 -6.33
CA PRO A 181 -1.09 -2.98 -5.04
C PRO A 181 -2.45 -2.91 -4.33
N ASP A 182 -3.12 -4.06 -4.22
CA ASP A 182 -4.37 -4.18 -3.49
C ASP A 182 -4.25 -5.35 -2.49
N PRO A 183 -4.43 -5.09 -1.18
CA PRO A 183 -4.44 -6.12 -0.15
C PRO A 183 -5.37 -7.31 -0.46
N GLU A 184 -6.50 -7.08 -1.14
CA GLU A 184 -7.43 -8.13 -1.57
C GLU A 184 -6.85 -8.97 -2.72
N LEU A 185 -6.04 -8.38 -3.59
CA LEU A 185 -5.41 -9.05 -4.73
C LEU A 185 -4.26 -9.97 -4.29
N TYR A 186 -3.58 -9.64 -3.19
CA TYR A 186 -2.58 -10.51 -2.57
C TYR A 186 -3.16 -11.76 -1.88
N ARG A 187 -4.49 -11.89 -1.79
CA ARG A 187 -5.11 -13.16 -1.39
C ARG A 187 -4.84 -14.19 -2.49
N ARG A 188 -4.01 -15.18 -2.16
CA ARG A 188 -3.28 -16.15 -3.04
C ARG A 188 -4.00 -16.77 -4.24
N LYS A 189 -5.32 -16.64 -4.40
CA LYS A 189 -6.07 -17.15 -5.57
C LYS A 189 -6.07 -16.22 -6.78
N LEU A 190 -5.95 -14.90 -6.61
CA LEU A 190 -6.13 -13.94 -7.71
C LEU A 190 -4.87 -13.78 -8.58
N VAL A 191 -3.68 -13.71 -7.96
CA VAL A 191 -2.40 -13.61 -8.69
C VAL A 191 -2.21 -14.75 -9.71
N TYR A 192 -2.61 -15.98 -9.37
CA TYR A 192 -2.57 -17.11 -10.30
C TYR A 192 -3.52 -16.92 -11.49
N GLN A 193 -4.72 -16.37 -11.26
CA GLN A 193 -5.69 -16.11 -12.33
C GLN A 193 -5.22 -15.00 -13.28
N VAL A 194 -4.56 -13.96 -12.75
CA VAL A 194 -3.90 -12.94 -13.57
C VAL A 194 -2.87 -13.60 -14.49
N MET A 195 -1.92 -14.33 -13.90
CA MET A 195 -0.80 -14.94 -14.62
C MET A 195 -1.29 -15.90 -15.72
N LEU A 196 -2.31 -16.71 -15.42
CA LEU A 196 -2.91 -17.63 -16.40
C LEU A 196 -3.73 -16.91 -17.47
N GLY A 197 -4.34 -15.77 -17.15
CA GLY A 197 -5.12 -14.96 -18.09
C GLY A 197 -4.25 -14.18 -19.07
N THR A 198 -3.10 -13.67 -18.63
CA THR A 198 -2.17 -12.89 -19.45
C THR A 198 -1.28 -13.76 -20.35
N PHE A 199 -0.89 -14.96 -19.91
CA PHE A 199 -0.02 -15.85 -20.72
C PHE A 199 -0.71 -16.54 -21.90
N ARG A 200 -2.05 -16.54 -21.98
CA ARG A 200 -2.78 -17.26 -23.05
C ARG A 200 -2.84 -16.54 -24.39
N LYS A 201 -2.32 -15.32 -24.51
CA LYS A 201 -2.36 -14.50 -25.73
C LYS A 201 -0.97 -14.21 -26.34
N GLY A 202 0.05 -14.98 -25.96
CA GLY A 202 1.34 -15.02 -26.65
C GLY A 202 1.38 -16.14 -27.68
#